data_AF-A2EM53-F1
#
_entry.id   AF-A2EM53-F1
#
_cell.length_a   1.000
_cell.length_b   1.000
_cell.length_c   1.000
_cell.angle_alpha   90.00
_cell.angle_beta   90.00
_cell.angle_gamma   90.00
#
_symmetry.space_group_name_H-M   'P 1'
#
loop_
_entity.id
_entity.type
_entity.pdbx_description
1 polymer ?
#
loop_
_entity_poly.entity_id
_entity_poly.type
_entity_poly.pdbx_seq_one_letter_code
_entity_poly.pdbx_strand_id
1 'polypeptide(L)'
;MNKTNNKYEFLLHYPEMGADQYNWWCQSLSPTIQTEDNLQDENGTPVVLGYENVSVKFTIYNWGGLSLSKRSKESYINGDLRPDFWHYSIGSFGTEKGIPGPLHNYLSQVALYVKITSLDMIRCISCKVCRNFLYNFPEFLFVIIVS
;
A
#
# COMPACT_ATOMS: atom_id res chain seq x y z
N MET A 1 -8.61 0.56 12.01
CA MET A 1 -9.01 -0.07 10.74
C MET A 1 -9.30 -1.53 11.03
N ASN A 2 -10.48 -2.04 10.69
CA ASN A 2 -10.85 -3.43 10.89
C ASN A 2 -10.26 -4.29 9.78
N LYS A 3 -9.96 -5.53 10.16
CA LYS A 3 -9.23 -6.50 9.36
C LYS A 3 -10.18 -7.59 8.89
N THR A 4 -9.98 -8.10 7.68
CA THR A 4 -10.62 -9.35 7.23
C THR A 4 -9.74 -10.50 7.69
N ASN A 5 -10.28 -11.48 8.43
CA ASN A 5 -9.51 -12.60 8.97
C ASN A 5 -8.21 -12.15 9.71
N ASN A 6 -8.31 -11.09 10.51
CA ASN A 6 -7.17 -10.48 11.22
C ASN A 6 -6.02 -9.94 10.33
N LYS A 7 -6.24 -9.71 9.03
CA LYS A 7 -5.34 -8.98 8.11
C LYS A 7 -5.99 -7.75 7.47
N TYR A 8 -5.17 -6.75 7.13
CA TYR A 8 -5.54 -5.70 6.20
C TYR A 8 -5.46 -6.23 4.77
N GLU A 9 -6.37 -5.79 3.91
CA GLU A 9 -6.42 -6.16 2.49
C GLU A 9 -6.28 -4.87 1.68
N PHE A 10 -5.27 -4.84 0.81
CA PHE A 10 -4.85 -3.66 0.06
C PHE A 10 -4.80 -3.96 -1.43
N LEU A 11 -5.05 -2.93 -2.24
CA LEU A 11 -4.79 -2.98 -3.67
C LEU A 11 -4.04 -1.71 -4.09
N LEU A 12 -2.88 -1.87 -4.71
CA LEU A 12 -2.08 -0.81 -5.30
C LEU A 12 -2.29 -0.85 -6.82
N HIS A 13 -3.00 0.12 -7.36
CA HIS A 13 -3.39 0.18 -8.77
C HIS A 13 -2.59 1.23 -9.52
N TYR A 14 -2.23 0.92 -10.77
CA TYR A 14 -1.53 1.77 -11.72
C TYR A 14 -2.44 2.06 -12.93
N PRO A 15 -3.41 2.99 -12.82
CA PRO A 15 -4.51 3.04 -13.77
C PRO A 15 -4.08 3.50 -15.17
N GLU A 16 -3.01 4.27 -15.29
CA GLU A 16 -2.43 4.67 -16.59
C GLU A 16 -1.87 3.49 -17.38
N MET A 17 -1.48 2.40 -16.71
CA MET A 17 -0.97 1.20 -17.35
C MET A 17 -2.09 0.24 -17.77
N GLY A 18 -3.27 0.35 -17.16
CA GLY A 18 -4.44 -0.46 -17.48
C GLY A 18 -5.28 -0.82 -16.24
N ALA A 19 -6.50 -1.31 -16.49
CA ALA A 19 -7.44 -1.68 -15.42
C ALA A 19 -6.96 -2.89 -14.58
N ASP A 20 -6.17 -3.79 -15.17
CA ASP A 20 -5.66 -5.00 -14.53
C ASP A 20 -4.21 -4.89 -14.04
N GLN A 21 -3.65 -3.67 -14.04
CA GLN A 21 -2.27 -3.40 -13.66
C GLN A 21 -2.18 -3.01 -12.18
N TYR A 22 -2.16 -4.00 -11.29
CA TYR A 22 -2.19 -3.78 -9.85
C TYR A 22 -1.40 -4.84 -9.05
N ASN A 23 -1.12 -4.53 -7.79
CA ASN A 23 -0.77 -5.52 -6.77
C ASN A 23 -1.88 -5.57 -5.70
N TRP A 24 -2.46 -6.74 -5.47
CA TRP A 24 -3.47 -6.99 -4.42
C TRP A 24 -2.95 -8.02 -3.44
N TRP A 25 -2.90 -7.65 -2.15
CA TRP A 25 -2.35 -8.47 -1.10
C TRP A 25 -3.03 -8.22 0.25
N CYS A 26 -2.73 -9.09 1.21
CA CYS A 26 -3.06 -8.91 2.61
C CYS A 26 -1.80 -8.78 3.48
N GLN A 27 -1.87 -8.08 4.61
CA GLN A 27 -0.80 -8.06 5.64
C GLN A 27 -1.37 -7.84 7.05
N SER A 28 -0.66 -8.32 8.07
CA SER A 28 -1.15 -8.27 9.46
C SER A 28 -1.05 -6.88 10.08
N LEU A 29 -0.10 -6.04 9.66
CA LEU A 29 0.16 -4.72 10.24
C LEU A 29 -0.15 -3.59 9.27
N SER A 30 -0.48 -2.42 9.80
CA SER A 30 -0.54 -1.21 8.98
C SER A 30 0.85 -0.96 8.38
N PRO A 31 0.95 -0.53 7.11
CA PRO A 31 2.24 -0.19 6.49
C PRO A 31 3.09 0.78 7.30
N THR A 32 2.47 1.59 8.16
CA THR A 32 3.14 2.62 8.98
C THR A 32 3.69 2.12 10.32
N ILE A 33 3.57 0.84 10.65
CA ILE A 33 3.98 0.29 11.96
C ILE A 33 5.31 -0.46 11.86
N GLN A 34 5.49 -1.25 10.81
CA GLN A 34 6.72 -2.00 10.57
C GLN A 34 7.60 -1.19 9.62
N THR A 35 8.90 -1.15 9.86
CA THR A 35 9.86 -0.60 8.92
C THR A 35 10.49 -1.70 8.08
N GLU A 36 11.03 -1.33 6.91
CA GLU A 36 11.79 -2.22 6.01
C GLU A 36 12.81 -3.06 6.80
N ASP A 37 13.02 -4.32 6.44
CA ASP A 37 14.00 -5.24 7.06
C ASP A 37 13.83 -5.59 8.55
N ASN A 38 12.76 -5.14 9.21
CA ASN A 38 12.53 -5.47 10.63
C ASN A 38 12.24 -6.96 10.87
N LEU A 39 11.69 -7.63 9.87
CA LEU A 39 11.42 -9.06 9.89
C LEU A 39 12.09 -9.68 8.67
N GLN A 40 12.65 -10.86 8.86
CA GLN A 40 13.31 -11.62 7.81
C GLN A 40 12.82 -13.07 7.84
N ASP A 41 12.84 -13.73 6.68
CA ASP A 41 12.65 -15.17 6.59
C ASP A 41 13.91 -15.94 7.03
N GLU A 42 13.88 -17.27 6.95
CA GLU A 42 14.99 -18.16 7.30
C GLU A 42 16.27 -17.91 6.49
N ASN A 43 16.16 -17.27 5.32
CA ASN A 43 17.27 -16.94 4.44
C ASN A 43 17.76 -15.49 4.61
N GLY A 44 17.25 -14.76 5.61
CA GLY A 44 17.59 -13.35 5.84
C GLY A 44 16.93 -12.39 4.85
N THR A 45 15.91 -12.82 4.11
CA THR A 45 15.18 -11.95 3.18
C THR A 45 14.13 -11.15 3.94
N PRO A 46 14.11 -9.82 3.81
CA PRO A 46 13.10 -8.96 4.43
C PRO A 46 11.67 -9.38 4.07
N VAL A 47 10.78 -9.40 5.07
CA VAL A 47 9.36 -9.76 4.90
C VAL A 47 8.44 -8.80 5.66
N VAL A 48 7.22 -8.66 5.16
CA VAL A 48 6.11 -8.00 5.85
C VAL A 48 5.33 -9.01 6.68
N LEU A 49 5.01 -8.68 7.94
CA LEU A 49 4.32 -9.60 8.82
C LEU A 49 2.95 -10.02 8.26
N GLY A 50 2.77 -11.33 8.08
CA GLY A 50 1.52 -11.91 7.60
C GLY A 50 1.16 -11.55 6.17
N TYR A 51 2.14 -11.13 5.36
CA TYR A 51 1.97 -10.94 3.93
C TYR A 51 1.32 -12.17 3.28
N GLU A 52 0.35 -11.92 2.41
CA GLU A 52 -0.33 -12.95 1.63
C GLU A 52 -0.70 -12.40 0.26
N ASN A 53 -0.29 -13.10 -0.79
CA ASN A 53 -0.61 -12.75 -2.17
C ASN A 53 -2.06 -13.11 -2.46
N VAL A 54 -2.87 -12.12 -2.86
CA VAL A 54 -4.22 -12.34 -3.37
C VAL A 54 -4.20 -12.37 -4.90
N SER A 55 -3.65 -11.31 -5.51
CA SER A 55 -3.41 -11.21 -6.95
C SER A 55 -2.38 -10.12 -7.23
N VAL A 56 -1.12 -10.50 -7.44
CA VAL A 56 0.01 -9.58 -7.66
C VAL A 56 0.51 -9.68 -9.08
N LYS A 57 0.60 -8.55 -9.80
CA LYS A 57 1.09 -8.49 -11.18
C LYS A 57 2.58 -8.15 -11.27
N PHE A 58 3.08 -7.40 -10.29
CA PHE A 58 4.44 -6.87 -10.31
C PHE A 58 5.21 -7.36 -9.08
N THR A 59 6.23 -8.17 -9.33
CA THR A 59 7.12 -8.73 -8.28
C THR A 59 8.57 -8.33 -8.45
N ILE A 60 8.92 -7.60 -9.51
CA ILE A 60 10.27 -7.08 -9.71
C ILE A 60 10.62 -6.09 -8.59
N TYR A 61 11.89 -5.85 -8.30
CA TYR A 61 12.31 -4.95 -7.21
C TYR A 61 11.72 -5.34 -5.83
N ASN A 62 11.82 -6.62 -5.49
CA ASN A 62 11.55 -7.20 -4.16
C ASN A 62 10.19 -6.84 -3.53
N TRP A 63 9.14 -6.80 -4.34
CA TRP A 63 7.78 -6.62 -3.83
C TRP A 63 7.43 -7.68 -2.77
N GLY A 64 6.93 -7.23 -1.62
CA GLY A 64 6.43 -8.12 -0.57
C GLY A 64 5.41 -7.46 0.37
N GLY A 65 4.67 -6.47 -0.12
CA GLY A 65 3.74 -5.66 0.67
C GLY A 65 4.39 -4.36 1.16
N LEU A 66 3.59 -3.48 1.77
CA LEU A 66 4.06 -2.14 2.13
C LEU A 66 4.59 -2.08 3.57
N SER A 67 5.68 -1.35 3.75
CA SER A 67 6.29 -1.04 5.05
C SER A 67 6.74 0.42 5.12
N LEU A 68 6.96 0.92 6.34
CA LEU A 68 7.42 2.27 6.61
C LEU A 68 8.86 2.39 6.14
N SER A 69 9.15 3.39 5.32
CA SER A 69 10.50 3.52 4.79
C SER A 69 11.46 3.94 5.91
N LYS A 70 12.63 3.30 5.97
CA LYS A 70 13.71 3.69 6.89
C LYS A 70 14.54 4.84 6.34
N ARG A 71 14.44 5.11 5.04
CA ARG A 71 15.31 6.07 4.35
C ARG A 71 14.71 7.47 4.42
N SER A 72 15.53 8.42 4.85
CA SER A 72 15.10 9.82 5.07
C SER A 72 14.91 10.64 3.79
N LYS A 73 15.15 10.06 2.59
CA LYS A 73 15.16 10.78 1.30
C LYS A 73 14.56 9.97 0.13
N GLU A 74 13.49 9.24 0.38
CA GLU A 74 12.84 8.46 -0.70
C GLU A 74 11.33 8.56 -0.63
N SER A 75 10.70 7.94 0.37
CA SER A 75 9.25 7.84 0.45
C SER A 75 8.75 7.64 1.87
N TYR A 76 7.43 7.78 2.06
CA TYR A 76 6.82 7.52 3.37
C TYR A 76 6.65 6.01 3.61
N ILE A 77 6.06 5.29 2.66
CA ILE A 77 5.96 3.82 2.70
C ILE A 77 6.45 3.25 1.36
N ASN A 78 7.09 2.08 1.40
CA ASN A 78 7.65 1.42 0.23
C ASN A 78 7.27 -0.06 0.20
N GLY A 79 7.13 -0.60 -1.01
CA GLY A 79 6.88 -2.01 -1.27
C GLY A 79 8.11 -2.79 -1.72
N ASP A 80 9.21 -2.11 -2.05
CA ASP A 80 10.52 -2.75 -2.21
C ASP A 80 11.08 -3.08 -0.84
N LEU A 81 11.08 -4.36 -0.48
CA LEU A 81 11.55 -4.79 0.83
C LEU A 81 13.07 -4.87 0.95
N ARG A 82 13.83 -4.72 -0.14
CA ARG A 82 15.28 -4.52 -0.07
C ARG A 82 15.54 -3.17 -0.73
N PRO A 83 15.39 -2.07 0.02
CA PRO A 83 14.96 -0.76 -0.48
C PRO A 83 15.99 -0.07 -1.37
N ASP A 84 16.42 -0.69 -2.45
CA ASP A 84 17.32 -0.14 -3.45
C ASP A 84 16.53 0.62 -4.53
N PHE A 85 15.19 0.46 -4.53
CA PHE A 85 14.28 1.00 -5.52
C PHE A 85 13.02 1.61 -4.90
N TRP A 86 12.42 2.54 -5.64
CA TRP A 86 11.27 3.34 -5.20
C TRP A 86 9.96 2.95 -5.92
N HIS A 87 9.96 1.89 -6.75
CA HIS A 87 8.91 1.51 -7.72
C HIS A 87 7.51 1.18 -7.16
N TYR A 88 7.40 0.95 -5.85
CA TYR A 88 6.13 0.70 -5.16
C TYR A 88 5.83 1.73 -4.07
N SER A 89 6.57 2.83 -4.08
CA SER A 89 6.54 3.76 -2.98
C SER A 89 5.36 4.72 -3.03
N ILE A 90 4.94 5.18 -1.86
CA ILE A 90 3.86 6.13 -1.67
C ILE A 90 4.38 7.27 -0.79
N GLY A 91 4.03 8.49 -1.20
CA GLY A 91 4.54 9.70 -0.58
C GLY A 91 6.03 9.89 -0.86
N SER A 92 6.46 9.61 -2.09
CA SER A 92 7.84 9.79 -2.53
C SER A 92 8.22 11.27 -2.54
N PHE A 93 9.42 11.61 -2.08
CA PHE A 93 9.96 12.97 -2.05
C PHE A 93 11.48 12.95 -2.24
N GLY A 94 12.03 14.01 -2.84
CA GLY A 94 13.48 14.13 -3.07
C GLY A 94 13.81 14.28 -4.56
N THR A 95 14.73 13.46 -5.07
CA THR A 95 15.27 13.57 -6.44
C THR A 95 14.39 12.95 -7.52
N GLU A 96 13.31 12.29 -7.13
CA GLU A 96 12.39 11.64 -8.06
C GLU A 96 11.57 12.66 -8.86
N LYS A 97 11.27 12.32 -10.11
CA LYS A 97 10.64 13.23 -11.09
C LYS A 97 9.13 13.05 -11.23
N GLY A 98 8.53 12.12 -10.48
CA GLY A 98 7.10 11.81 -10.56
C GLY A 98 6.69 10.68 -9.60
N ILE A 99 5.48 10.14 -9.78
CA ILE A 99 4.96 9.04 -8.97
C ILE A 99 5.52 7.71 -9.50
N PRO A 100 6.01 6.80 -8.64
CA PRO A 100 6.58 5.54 -9.10
C PRO A 100 5.58 4.63 -9.75
N GLY A 101 5.90 4.18 -10.95
CA GLY A 101 5.33 2.98 -11.54
C GLY A 101 6.16 1.74 -11.17
N PRO A 102 5.58 0.55 -11.40
CA PRO A 102 6.17 -0.73 -11.02
C PRO A 102 7.29 -1.19 -11.97
N LEU A 103 7.47 -0.58 -13.15
CA LEU A 103 8.36 -1.04 -14.23
C LEU A 103 9.36 0.04 -14.69
N HIS A 104 10.15 0.60 -13.78
CA HIS A 104 11.15 1.64 -14.09
C HIS A 104 10.60 2.86 -14.84
N ASN A 105 9.43 3.32 -14.41
CA ASN A 105 8.69 4.41 -15.04
C ASN A 105 8.12 5.38 -14.01
N TYR A 106 7.84 6.59 -14.46
CA TYR A 106 7.03 7.57 -13.73
C TYR A 106 5.61 7.53 -14.26
N LEU A 107 4.65 7.68 -13.35
CA LEU A 107 3.22 7.79 -13.61
C LEU A 107 2.71 9.14 -13.10
N SER A 108 1.58 9.59 -13.64
CA SER A 108 0.85 10.77 -13.16
C SER A 108 -0.16 10.44 -12.05
N GLN A 109 -0.53 9.17 -11.88
CA GLN A 109 -1.43 8.72 -10.83
C GLN A 109 -1.13 7.29 -10.38
N VAL A 110 -1.22 7.09 -9.06
CA VAL A 110 -1.22 5.78 -8.40
C VAL A 110 -2.28 5.79 -7.31
N ALA A 111 -2.89 4.64 -7.09
CA ALA A 111 -3.94 4.52 -6.10
C ALA A 111 -3.69 3.38 -5.14
N LEU A 112 -3.79 3.69 -3.84
CA LEU A 112 -3.84 2.69 -2.79
C LEU A 112 -5.28 2.59 -2.28
N TYR A 113 -5.85 1.41 -2.42
CA TYR A 113 -7.13 1.02 -1.86
C TYR A 113 -6.90 0.20 -0.59
N VAL A 114 -7.74 0.43 0.40
CA VAL A 114 -7.86 -0.45 1.57
C VAL A 114 -9.29 -0.95 1.66
N LYS A 115 -9.46 -2.26 1.81
CA LYS A 115 -10.78 -2.83 2.03
C LYS A 115 -11.26 -2.45 3.43
N ILE A 116 -12.48 -1.94 3.51
CA ILE A 116 -13.14 -1.70 4.79
C ILE A 116 -14.30 -2.69 4.94
N THR A 117 -14.42 -3.26 6.14
CA THR A 117 -15.49 -4.21 6.47
C THR A 117 -16.71 -3.53 7.12
N SER A 118 -16.60 -2.23 7.43
CA SER A 118 -17.69 -1.39 7.95
C SER A 118 -17.43 0.08 7.65
N LEU A 119 -18.50 0.82 7.33
CA LEU A 119 -18.49 2.27 7.08
C LEU A 119 -18.41 3.13 8.34
N ASP A 120 -18.66 2.54 9.52
CA ASP A 120 -18.51 3.20 10.82
C ASP A 120 -17.06 3.69 11.06
N MET A 121 -16.13 3.26 10.21
CA MET A 121 -14.72 3.60 10.24
C MET A 121 -14.38 4.92 9.54
N ILE A 122 -15.24 5.43 8.65
CA ILE A 122 -15.03 6.73 8.01
C ILE A 122 -15.51 7.81 8.97
N ARG A 123 -14.59 8.27 9.83
CA ARG A 123 -14.81 9.43 10.69
C ARG A 123 -14.33 10.68 9.99
N CYS A 124 -15.21 11.67 9.88
CA CYS A 124 -14.76 13.00 9.50
C CYS A 124 -13.81 13.53 10.58
N ILE A 125 -12.59 13.91 10.19
CA ILE A 125 -11.58 14.44 11.13
C ILE A 125 -12.07 15.74 11.80
N SER A 126 -12.84 16.56 11.06
CA SER A 126 -13.34 17.85 11.57
C SER A 126 -14.54 17.73 12.52
N CYS A 127 -15.52 16.86 12.24
CA CYS A 127 -16.72 16.75 13.08
C CYS A 127 -16.77 15.49 13.95
N LYS A 128 -15.82 14.57 13.81
CA LYS A 128 -15.74 13.26 14.51
C LYS A 128 -16.99 12.38 14.37
N VAL A 129 -17.93 12.73 13.49
CA VAL A 129 -19.10 11.93 13.18
C VAL A 129 -18.71 10.85 12.17
N CYS A 130 -19.12 9.60 12.42
CA CYS A 130 -19.03 8.53 11.43
C CYS A 130 -20.04 8.82 10.31
N ARG A 131 -19.69 8.61 9.03
CA ARG A 131 -20.70 8.61 7.96
C ARG A 131 -21.76 7.55 8.30
N ASN A 132 -22.97 8.00 8.64
CA ASN A 132 -24.03 7.12 9.13
C ASN A 132 -24.56 6.21 8.02
N PHE A 133 -24.57 4.91 8.35
CA PHE A 133 -25.64 3.93 8.13
C PHE A 133 -26.58 4.22 6.95
N LEU A 134 -26.43 3.48 5.85
CA LEU A 134 -27.58 2.97 5.09
C LEU A 134 -27.21 1.94 4.00
N TYR A 135 -25.93 1.68 3.70
CA TYR A 135 -25.55 0.69 2.69
C TYR A 135 -24.32 -0.12 3.09
N ASN A 136 -24.53 -1.34 3.61
CA ASN A 136 -23.46 -2.31 3.83
C ASN A 136 -23.15 -3.03 2.51
N PHE A 137 -22.30 -2.42 1.68
CA PHE A 137 -21.53 -3.14 0.67
C PHE A 137 -20.06 -3.19 1.11
N PRO A 138 -19.28 -4.20 0.71
CA PRO A 138 -17.82 -4.17 0.88
C PRO A 138 -17.26 -3.04 0.00
N GLU A 139 -17.21 -1.84 0.55
CA GLU A 139 -16.64 -0.68 -0.11
C GLU A 139 -15.12 -0.68 0.09
N PHE A 140 -14.37 -0.32 -0.95
CA PHE A 140 -12.96 -0.01 -0.79
C PHE A 140 -12.83 1.49 -0.52
N LEU A 141 -12.09 1.87 0.53
CA LEU A 141 -11.69 3.26 0.71
C LEU A 141 -10.53 3.52 -0.25
N PHE A 142 -10.72 4.50 -1.13
CA PHE A 142 -9.77 4.88 -2.17
C PHE A 142 -9.09 6.20 -1.82
N VAL A 143 -7.77 6.22 -1.87
CA VAL A 143 -6.96 7.44 -1.83
C VAL A 143 -6.28 7.58 -3.18
N ILE A 144 -6.65 8.60 -3.96
CA ILE A 144 -5.88 8.99 -5.15
C ILE A 144 -4.69 9.81 -4.68
N ILE A 145 -3.50 9.41 -5.11
CA ILE A 145 -2.33 10.27 -5.05
C ILE A 145 -2.13 10.79 -6.47
N VAL A 146 -2.47 12.06 -6.66
CA VAL A 146 -2.20 12.83 -7.89
C VAL A 146 -1.04 13.78 -7.61
N SER A 147 -0.16 13.98 -8.60
CA SER A 147 0.92 14.97 -8.56
C SER A 147 0.43 16.38 -8.83
#